data_AF-A0A9J6G118-F1
#
_entry.id   AF-A0A9J6G118-F1
#
_cell.length_a   1.000
_cell.length_b   1.000
_cell.length_c   1.000
_cell.angle_alpha   90.00
_cell.angle_beta   90.00
_cell.angle_gamma   90.00
#
_symmetry.space_group_name_H-M   'P 1'
#
loop_
_entity.id
_entity.type
_entity.pdbx_description
1 polymer ?
#
loop_
_entity_poly.entity_id
_entity_poly.type
_entity_poly.pdbx_seq_one_letter_code
_entity_poly.pdbx_strand_id
1 'polypeptide(L)'
;MNEQERISEGVDVLSRTKPAPSSLPIKRVRTFLEERDLTVLPADKESGLAFLSSKLYKCKSDQAVSSVFASHDDVNIAKLKRHALKLCKQSNLSNLSKDISGAKRLCSGFFQCENT
;
A
#
# COMPACT_ATOMS: atom_id res chain seq x y z
N MET A 1 -4.98 -36.34 2.23
CA MET A 1 -4.94 -35.01 2.87
C MET A 1 -5.42 -34.02 1.81
N ASN A 2 -6.61 -33.45 2.04
CA ASN A 2 -7.31 -32.67 1.01
C ASN A 2 -6.78 -31.23 0.97
N GLU A 3 -6.91 -30.57 -0.18
CA GLU A 3 -6.44 -29.19 -0.43
C GLU A 3 -7.01 -28.17 0.58
N GLN A 4 -8.22 -28.43 1.09
CA GLN A 4 -8.89 -27.62 2.12
C GLN A 4 -8.20 -27.68 3.49
N GLU A 5 -7.56 -28.79 3.87
CA GLU A 5 -6.83 -28.88 5.15
C GLU A 5 -5.55 -28.03 5.11
N ARG A 6 -4.90 -27.92 3.95
CA ARG A 6 -3.65 -27.18 3.76
C ARG A 6 -3.80 -25.67 3.87
N ILE A 7 -4.94 -25.14 3.42
CA ILE A 7 -5.26 -23.71 3.49
C ILE A 7 -5.52 -23.30 4.96
N SER A 8 -6.08 -24.21 5.78
CA SER A 8 -6.41 -23.94 7.19
C SER A 8 -5.19 -23.91 8.11
N GLU A 9 -4.05 -24.49 7.71
CA GLU A 9 -2.82 -24.55 8.52
C GLU A 9 -1.84 -23.39 8.26
N GLY A 10 -2.20 -22.43 7.39
CA GLY A 10 -1.30 -21.31 7.07
C GLY A 10 -0.05 -21.72 6.29
N VAL A 11 -0.07 -22.90 5.66
CA VAL A 11 0.99 -23.35 4.76
C VAL A 11 0.82 -22.61 3.44
N ASP A 12 1.68 -21.63 3.18
CA ASP A 12 1.80 -20.96 1.89
C ASP A 12 1.99 -22.02 0.79
N VAL A 13 0.92 -22.35 0.07
CA VAL A 13 0.99 -23.15 -1.16
C VAL A 13 1.44 -22.24 -2.31
N LEU A 14 2.56 -21.54 -2.11
CA LEU A 14 3.34 -21.02 -3.22
C LEU A 14 4.13 -22.21 -3.73
N SER A 15 3.59 -22.83 -4.79
CA SER A 15 4.33 -23.85 -5.55
C SER A 15 5.69 -23.26 -5.90
N ARG A 16 6.76 -23.77 -5.27
CA ARG A 16 8.13 -23.28 -5.46
C ARG A 16 8.56 -23.57 -6.89
N THR A 17 8.23 -22.66 -7.80
CA THR A 17 8.70 -22.69 -9.18
C THR A 17 10.20 -22.46 -9.18
N LYS A 18 10.95 -23.34 -9.86
CA LYS A 18 12.40 -23.14 -10.05
C LYS A 18 12.65 -21.75 -10.64
N PRO A 19 13.68 -21.01 -10.18
CA PRO A 19 14.01 -19.72 -10.76
C PRO A 19 14.24 -19.88 -12.25
N ALA A 20 13.81 -18.89 -13.04
CA ALA A 20 14.00 -18.91 -14.48
C ALA A 20 15.51 -19.07 -14.79
N PRO A 21 15.88 -19.90 -15.78
CA PRO A 21 17.28 -20.15 -16.13
C PRO A 21 18.02 -18.92 -16.67
N SER A 22 17.30 -17.83 -16.96
CA SER A 22 17.84 -16.55 -17.41
C SER A 22 17.20 -15.39 -16.66
N SER A 23 17.94 -14.29 -16.50
CA SER A 23 17.36 -13.05 -15.98
C SER A 23 16.32 -12.54 -16.96
N LEU A 24 15.07 -12.48 -16.52
CA LEU A 24 14.01 -11.89 -17.33
C LEU A 24 14.27 -10.39 -17.46
N PRO A 25 14.14 -9.80 -18.66
CA PRO A 25 14.29 -8.36 -18.83
C PRO A 25 13.29 -7.63 -17.93
N ILE A 26 13.78 -6.73 -17.06
CA ILE A 26 12.96 -5.96 -16.11
C ILE A 26 11.78 -5.28 -16.81
N LYS A 27 11.99 -4.77 -18.03
CA LYS A 27 10.93 -4.17 -18.85
C LYS A 27 9.78 -5.14 -19.13
N ARG A 28 10.08 -6.40 -19.49
CA ARG A 28 9.07 -7.40 -19.81
C ARG A 28 8.27 -7.83 -18.57
N VAL A 29 8.94 -7.96 -17.44
CA VAL A 29 8.29 -8.26 -16.15
C VAL A 29 7.37 -7.11 -15.76
N ARG A 30 7.85 -5.86 -15.86
CA ARG A 30 7.05 -4.67 -15.58
C ARG A 30 5.82 -4.59 -16.46
N THR A 31 5.96 -4.72 -17.78
CA THR A 31 4.83 -4.67 -18.72
C THR A 31 3.82 -5.76 -18.41
N PHE A 32 4.26 -6.99 -18.12
CA PHE A 32 3.34 -8.07 -17.74
C PHE A 32 2.54 -7.77 -16.46
N LEU A 33 3.18 -7.17 -15.45
CA LEU A 33 2.51 -6.79 -14.21
C LEU A 33 1.50 -5.66 -14.42
N GLU A 34 1.86 -4.65 -15.21
CA GLU A 34 0.98 -3.54 -15.59
C GLU A 34 -0.22 -4.02 -16.40
N GLU A 35 -0.03 -4.89 -17.40
CA GLU A 35 -1.10 -5.48 -18.22
C GLU A 35 -2.07 -6.34 -17.42
N ARG A 36 -1.61 -6.92 -16.31
CA ARG A 36 -2.41 -7.82 -15.45
C ARG A 36 -2.97 -7.12 -14.21
N ASP A 37 -2.80 -5.81 -14.08
CA ASP A 37 -3.22 -5.03 -12.92
C ASP A 37 -2.67 -5.61 -11.59
N LEU A 38 -1.40 -6.03 -11.60
CA LEU A 38 -0.73 -6.64 -10.45
C LEU A 38 0.19 -5.63 -9.77
N THR A 39 -0.01 -5.46 -8.47
CA THR A 39 0.85 -4.72 -7.55
C THR A 39 1.83 -5.67 -6.87
N VAL A 40 3.11 -5.27 -6.82
CA VAL A 40 4.19 -6.03 -6.18
C VAL A 40 4.43 -5.50 -4.77
N LEU A 41 4.51 -6.39 -3.79
CA LEU A 41 4.84 -6.06 -2.42
C LEU A 41 6.01 -6.88 -1.89
N PRO A 42 6.88 -6.29 -1.05
CA PRO A 42 7.84 -7.08 -0.30
C PRO A 42 7.10 -7.96 0.71
N ALA A 43 7.47 -9.24 0.79
CA ALA A 43 6.97 -10.16 1.80
C ALA A 43 7.86 -10.11 3.05
N ASP A 44 7.26 -9.85 4.21
CA ASP A 44 7.97 -9.55 5.45
C ASP A 44 8.89 -10.68 5.95
N LYS A 45 8.64 -11.94 5.60
CA LYS A 45 9.28 -13.08 6.27
C LYS A 45 10.35 -13.85 5.51
N GLU A 46 10.50 -13.72 4.19
CA GLU A 46 11.49 -14.54 3.46
C GLU A 46 12.16 -13.83 2.27
N SER A 47 12.30 -12.50 2.32
CA SER A 47 12.83 -11.72 1.18
C SER A 47 12.08 -12.00 -0.13
N GLY A 48 10.81 -12.40 -0.02
CA GLY A 48 9.94 -12.76 -1.14
C GLY A 48 9.20 -11.55 -1.70
N LEU A 49 8.56 -11.75 -2.85
CA LEU A 49 7.63 -10.79 -3.43
C LEU A 49 6.23 -11.40 -3.44
N ALA A 50 5.25 -10.67 -2.93
CA ALA A 50 3.84 -10.99 -3.09
C ALA A 50 3.28 -10.19 -4.27
N PHE A 51 2.42 -10.83 -5.06
CA PHE A 51 1.70 -10.19 -6.16
C PHE A 51 0.23 -10.17 -5.81
N LEU A 52 -0.38 -8.98 -5.79
CA LEU A 52 -1.80 -8.80 -5.53
C LEU A 52 -2.42 -8.04 -6.70
N SER A 53 -3.68 -8.29 -7.03
CA SER A 53 -4.40 -7.37 -7.92
C SER A 53 -4.53 -6.00 -7.26
N SER A 54 -4.59 -4.92 -8.05
CA SER A 54 -4.73 -3.56 -7.50
C SER A 54 -5.97 -3.42 -6.62
N LYS A 55 -7.10 -4.07 -6.98
CA LYS A 55 -8.31 -4.12 -6.15
C LYS A 55 -8.05 -4.77 -4.79
N LEU A 56 -7.39 -5.94 -4.77
CA LEU A 56 -7.12 -6.67 -3.53
C LEU A 56 -6.08 -5.94 -2.67
N TYR A 57 -5.05 -5.38 -3.30
CA TYR A 57 -4.06 -4.53 -2.63
C TYR A 57 -4.72 -3.33 -1.93
N LYS A 58 -5.61 -2.63 -2.64
CA LYS A 58 -6.35 -1.50 -2.11
C LYS A 58 -7.20 -1.89 -0.90
N CYS A 59 -7.97 -2.97 -1.00
CA CYS A 59 -8.76 -3.50 0.10
C CYS A 59 -7.89 -3.88 1.32
N LYS A 60 -6.76 -4.57 1.10
CA LYS A 60 -5.87 -5.02 2.18
C LYS A 60 -5.11 -3.87 2.83
N SER A 61 -4.69 -2.87 2.06
CA SER A 61 -4.05 -1.67 2.59
C SER A 61 -5.03 -0.86 3.43
N ASP A 62 -6.28 -0.68 2.99
CA ASP A 62 -7.33 -0.06 3.80
C ASP A 62 -7.57 -0.81 5.12
N GLN A 63 -7.67 -2.14 5.07
CA GLN A 63 -7.85 -2.97 6.27
C GLN A 63 -6.67 -2.82 7.24
N ALA A 64 -5.43 -2.80 6.73
CA ALA A 64 -4.23 -2.64 7.55
C ALA A 64 -4.12 -1.25 8.16
N VAL A 65 -4.50 -0.20 7.43
CA VAL A 65 -4.56 1.17 7.99
C VAL A 65 -5.65 1.23 9.06
N SER A 66 -6.83 0.69 8.79
CA SER A 66 -7.97 0.76 9.72
C SER A 66 -7.77 -0.09 10.97
N SER A 67 -6.95 -1.15 10.94
CA SER A 67 -6.65 -1.98 12.11
C SER A 67 -5.68 -1.33 13.09
N VAL A 68 -4.85 -0.40 12.61
CA VAL A 68 -3.83 0.30 13.41
C VAL A 68 -4.27 1.71 13.79
N PHE A 69 -4.97 2.40 12.89
CA PHE A 69 -5.37 3.79 13.07
C PHE A 69 -6.88 3.90 13.29
N ALA A 70 -7.27 4.49 14.43
CA ALA A 70 -8.67 4.84 14.67
C ALA A 70 -9.12 5.94 13.72
N SER A 71 -10.29 5.78 13.11
CA SER A 71 -10.95 6.85 12.38
C SER A 71 -11.35 7.96 13.37
N HIS A 72 -10.97 9.19 13.06
CA HIS A 72 -11.39 10.36 13.82
C HIS A 72 -12.20 11.29 12.90
N ASP A 73 -13.52 11.30 13.10
CA ASP A 73 -14.43 12.15 12.33
C ASP A 73 -14.38 13.62 12.79
N ASP A 74 -13.89 13.87 14.01
CA ASP A 74 -13.81 15.20 14.62
C ASP A 74 -12.51 15.97 14.35
N VAL A 75 -11.72 15.54 13.35
CA VAL A 75 -10.46 16.23 13.03
C VAL A 75 -10.74 17.54 12.32
N ASN A 76 -10.57 18.66 13.03
CA ASN A 76 -10.57 19.97 12.42
C ASN A 76 -9.33 20.17 11.53
N ILE A 77 -9.52 20.01 10.23
CA ILE A 77 -8.47 20.13 9.20
C ILE A 77 -7.74 21.48 9.29
N ALA A 78 -8.45 22.57 9.56
CA ALA A 78 -7.85 23.90 9.66
C ALA A 78 -6.89 23.99 10.86
N LYS A 79 -7.26 23.37 11.98
CA LYS A 79 -6.38 23.26 13.16
C LYS A 79 -5.15 22.41 12.84
N LEU A 80 -5.34 21.25 12.20
CA LEU A 80 -4.24 20.35 11.82
C LEU A 80 -3.24 21.04 10.88
N LYS A 81 -3.73 21.70 9.83
CA LYS A 81 -2.88 22.49 8.92
C LYS A 81 -2.09 23.56 9.64
N ARG A 82 -2.72 24.29 10.57
CA ARG A 82 -2.02 25.32 11.35
C ARG A 82 -0.85 24.74 12.14
N HIS A 83 -1.05 23.58 12.78
CA HIS A 83 0.02 22.87 13.49
C HIS A 83 1.12 22.37 12.53
N ALA A 84 0.74 21.76 11.40
CA ALA A 84 1.69 21.25 10.41
C ALA A 84 2.54 22.38 9.79
N LEU A 85 1.94 23.52 9.46
CA LEU A 85 2.65 24.70 8.95
C LEU A 85 3.59 25.30 10.00
N LYS A 86 3.18 25.33 11.26
CA LYS A 86 4.04 25.78 12.37
C LYS A 86 5.28 24.87 12.48
N LEU A 87 5.08 23.55 12.44
CA LEU A 87 6.17 22.58 12.48
C LEU A 87 7.10 22.73 11.27
N CYS A 88 6.56 22.84 10.06
CA CYS A 88 7.37 23.02 8.85
C CYS A 88 8.21 24.30 8.91
N LYS A 89 7.68 25.39 9.48
CA LYS A 89 8.45 26.62 9.71
C LYS A 89 9.56 26.40 10.74
N GLN A 90 9.32 25.68 11.82
CA GLN A 90 10.32 25.38 12.84
C GLN A 90 11.45 24.46 12.33
N SER A 91 11.13 23.57 11.39
CA SER A 91 12.08 22.62 10.80
C SER A 91 12.71 23.11 9.49
N ASN A 92 12.52 24.38 9.10
CA ASN A 92 13.00 24.94 7.83
C ASN A 92 12.55 24.19 6.56
N LEU A 93 11.37 23.54 6.62
CA LEU A 93 10.77 22.80 5.50
C LEU A 93 9.85 23.71 4.67
N SER A 94 10.43 24.75 4.07
CA SER A 94 9.70 25.81 3.36
C SER A 94 8.94 25.32 2.13
N ASN A 95 9.44 24.31 1.43
CA ASN A 95 8.77 23.69 0.28
C ASN A 95 7.53 22.89 0.72
N LEU A 96 7.68 22.04 1.74
CA LEU A 96 6.57 21.26 2.29
C LEU A 96 5.44 22.14 2.86
N SER A 97 5.80 23.28 3.44
CA SER A 97 4.85 24.29 3.92
C SER A 97 3.96 24.86 2.79
N LYS A 98 4.51 25.04 1.59
CA LYS A 98 3.75 25.50 0.41
C LYS A 98 2.75 24.43 -0.03
N ASP A 99 3.18 23.17 -0.07
CA ASP A 99 2.34 22.05 -0.49
C ASP A 99 1.16 21.84 0.48
N ILE A 100 1.42 21.89 1.79
CA ILE A 100 0.38 21.79 2.83
C ILE A 100 -0.63 22.94 2.75
N SER A 101 -0.15 24.15 2.45
CA SER A 101 -1.03 25.33 2.30
C SER A 101 -1.96 25.19 1.09
N GLY A 102 -1.48 24.62 -0.01
CA GLY A 102 -2.24 24.41 -1.24
C GLY A 102 -3.21 23.22 -1.21
N ALA A 103 -3.03 22.27 -0.29
CA ALA A 103 -3.84 21.06 -0.21
C ALA A 103 -5.30 21.39 0.17
N LYS A 104 -6.28 21.17 -0.71
CA LYS A 104 -7.70 21.48 -0.41
C LYS A 104 -8.40 20.43 0.45
N ARG A 105 -7.86 19.22 0.54
CA ARG A 105 -8.38 18.10 1.32
C ARG A 105 -7.23 17.43 2.09
N LEU A 106 -7.53 16.77 3.21
CA LEU A 106 -6.62 15.77 3.75
C LEU A 106 -6.43 14.69 2.68
N CYS A 107 -5.26 14.07 2.62
CA CYS A 107 -5.03 12.89 1.78
C CYS A 107 -5.87 11.71 2.31
N SER A 108 -7.19 11.78 2.22
CA SER A 108 -8.14 10.77 2.65
C SER A 108 -8.35 9.67 1.60
N GLY A 109 -7.57 9.70 0.51
CA GLY A 109 -7.83 8.94 -0.71
C GLY A 109 -6.71 8.01 -1.17
N PHE A 110 -5.69 7.75 -0.35
CA PHE A 110 -4.59 6.87 -0.83
C PHE A 110 -5.05 5.41 -1.02
N PHE A 111 -6.08 4.95 -0.31
CA PHE A 111 -6.43 3.53 -0.29
C PHE A 111 -7.92 3.19 -0.41
N GLN A 112 -8.85 4.14 -0.56
CA GLN A 112 -10.30 3.88 -0.49
C GLN A 112 -10.83 2.76 -1.41
N CYS A 113 -11.07 1.56 -0.90
CA CYS A 113 -11.70 0.46 -1.60
C CYS A 113 -13.15 0.82 -1.94
N GLU A 114 -13.45 1.09 -3.22
CA GLU A 114 -14.83 1.24 -3.67
C GLU A 114 -15.47 -0.15 -3.73
N ASN A 115 -16.43 -0.39 -2.85
CA ASN A 115 -17.25 -1.60 -2.87
C ASN A 115 -18.33 -1.43 -3.95
N THR A 116 -18.09 -2.00 -5.12
CA THR A 116 -19.12 -2.43 -6.08
C THR A 116 -19.07 -3.94 -6.23
#